data_AF-A0A7C7C943-F1
#
_entry.id   AF-A0A7C7C943-F1
#
_cell.length_a   1.000
_cell.length_b   1.000
_cell.length_c   1.000
_cell.angle_alpha   90.00
_cell.angle_beta   90.00
_cell.angle_gamma   90.00
#
_symmetry.space_group_name_H-M   'P 1'
#
loop_
_entity.id
_entity.type
_entity.pdbx_description
1 polymer ?
#
loop_
_entity_poly.entity_id
_entity_poly.type
_entity_poly.pdbx_seq_one_letter_code
_entity_poly.pdbx_strand_id
1 'polypeptide(L)'
;MESEILLYAAPAFLMGYLVRGMLSFLYTVGKTGNFVRKVTLQVIELIVVMAQDIEFIKAAKYKTLEDAGVDPNTLIREKNMDVYSHEKWKNMIVKSFISNYPEEFRKHFVPFENWNEMVQHFDSQRASQSRGRGE
;
A
#
# COMPACT_ATOMS: atom_id res chain seq x y z
N MET A 1 56.23 -24.32 -2.01
CA MET A 1 55.81 -22.90 -2.04
C MET A 1 54.64 -22.70 -2.99
N GLU A 2 54.74 -23.06 -4.28
CA GLU A 2 53.62 -22.90 -5.23
C GLU A 2 52.37 -23.75 -4.91
N SER A 3 52.56 -24.97 -4.41
CA SER A 3 51.47 -25.88 -4.02
C SER A 3 50.67 -25.37 -2.80
N GLU A 4 51.34 -24.70 -1.86
CA GLU A 4 50.70 -24.14 -0.67
C GLU A 4 49.89 -22.89 -1.02
N ILE A 5 50.42 -22.04 -1.93
CA ILE A 5 49.69 -20.86 -2.42
C ILE A 5 48.39 -21.28 -3.12
N LEU A 6 48.44 -22.31 -3.97
CA LEU A 6 47.24 -22.83 -4.64
C LEU A 6 46.23 -23.45 -3.66
N LEU A 7 46.70 -24.10 -2.59
CA LEU A 7 45.86 -24.68 -1.55
C LEU A 7 45.04 -23.62 -0.80
N TYR A 8 45.57 -22.42 -0.58
CA TYR A 8 44.84 -21.33 0.07
C TYR A 8 44.06 -20.44 -0.90
N ALA A 9 44.54 -20.29 -2.14
CA ALA A 9 43.88 -19.46 -3.15
C ALA A 9 42.54 -20.03 -3.61
N ALA A 10 42.44 -21.35 -3.81
CA ALA A 10 41.20 -22.00 -4.24
C ALA A 10 40.03 -21.82 -3.24
N PRO A 11 40.17 -22.11 -1.92
CA PRO A 11 39.10 -21.87 -0.96
C PRO A 11 38.81 -20.38 -0.74
N ALA A 12 39.81 -19.50 -0.83
CA ALA A 12 39.59 -18.05 -0.75
C ALA A 12 38.75 -17.54 -1.94
N PHE A 13 39.01 -18.05 -3.15
CA PHE A 13 38.22 -17.74 -4.34
C PHE A 13 36.78 -18.24 -4.22
N LEU A 14 36.58 -19.49 -3.77
CA LEU A 14 35.26 -20.05 -3.54
C LEU A 14 34.49 -19.28 -2.47
N MET A 15 35.16 -18.91 -1.37
CA MET A 15 34.57 -18.10 -0.31
C MET A 15 34.17 -16.72 -0.84
N GLY A 16 35.01 -16.06 -1.64
CA GLY A 16 34.68 -14.79 -2.29
C GLY A 16 33.47 -14.89 -3.22
N TYR A 17 33.37 -15.97 -4.01
CA TYR A 17 32.22 -16.23 -4.88
C TYR A 17 30.92 -16.41 -4.09
N LEU A 18 30.96 -17.21 -3.02
CA LEU A 18 29.80 -17.44 -2.15
C LEU A 18 29.36 -16.14 -1.45
N VAL A 19 30.30 -15.38 -0.89
CA VAL A 19 30.01 -14.09 -0.24
C VAL A 19 29.38 -13.12 -1.24
N ARG A 20 29.91 -13.03 -2.46
CA ARG A 20 29.32 -12.19 -3.51
C ARG A 20 27.88 -12.62 -3.84
N GLY A 21 27.63 -13.91 -3.98
CA GLY A 21 26.29 -14.45 -4.23
C GLY A 21 25.32 -14.08 -3.10
N MET A 22 25.75 -14.27 -1.85
CA MET A 22 24.96 -13.93 -0.66
C MET A 22 24.65 -12.43 -0.56
N LEU A 23 25.66 -11.57 -0.77
CA LEU A 23 25.48 -10.12 -0.76
C LEU A 23 24.55 -9.65 -1.88
N SER A 24 24.70 -10.20 -3.09
CA SER A 24 23.83 -9.88 -4.23
C SER A 24 22.39 -10.28 -3.98
N PHE A 25 22.17 -11.45 -3.37
CA PHE A 25 20.85 -11.91 -2.98
C PHE A 25 20.21 -10.98 -1.93
N LEU A 26 20.92 -10.69 -0.84
CA LEU A 26 20.44 -9.79 0.21
C LEU A 26 20.11 -8.39 -0.33
N TYR A 27 20.94 -7.85 -1.21
CA TYR A 27 20.71 -6.55 -1.83
C TYR A 27 19.46 -6.56 -2.72
N THR A 28 19.26 -7.63 -3.49
CA THR A 28 18.10 -7.79 -4.37
C THR A 28 16.81 -7.90 -3.55
N VAL A 29 16.80 -8.75 -2.52
CA VAL A 29 15.65 -8.91 -1.61
C VAL A 29 15.33 -7.58 -0.91
N GLY A 30 16.33 -6.86 -0.42
CA GLY A 30 16.14 -5.56 0.22
C GLY A 30 15.55 -4.51 -0.72
N LYS A 31 16.03 -4.46 -1.98
CA LYS A 31 15.47 -3.57 -3.00
C LYS A 31 14.03 -3.92 -3.35
N THR A 32 13.73 -5.20 -3.56
CA THR A 32 12.37 -5.65 -3.87
C THR A 32 11.41 -5.34 -2.72
N GLY A 33 11.80 -5.59 -1.47
CA GLY A 33 10.99 -5.24 -0.31
C GLY A 33 10.71 -3.74 -0.21
N ASN A 34 11.72 -2.89 -0.45
CA ASN A 34 11.54 -1.44 -0.50
C ASN A 34 10.66 -0.98 -1.65
N PHE A 35 10.78 -1.60 -2.83
CA PHE A 35 9.94 -1.32 -3.99
C PHE A 35 8.47 -1.65 -3.67
N VAL A 36 8.22 -2.86 -3.18
CA VAL A 36 6.88 -3.32 -2.78
C VAL A 36 6.28 -2.37 -1.74
N ARG A 37 7.02 -2.03 -0.68
CA ARG A 37 6.57 -1.05 0.33
C ARG A 37 6.17 0.29 -0.29
N LYS A 38 6.99 0.85 -1.20
CA LYS A 38 6.71 2.16 -1.83
C LYS A 38 5.47 2.10 -2.71
N VAL A 39 5.36 1.07 -3.54
CA VAL A 39 4.18 0.87 -4.40
C VAL A 39 2.92 0.70 -3.55
N THR A 40 3.00 -0.07 -2.47
CA THR A 40 1.89 -0.25 -1.53
C THR A 40 1.39 1.06 -0.96
N LEU A 41 2.28 1.94 -0.48
CA LEU A 41 1.89 3.25 0.03
C LEU A 41 1.25 4.12 -1.05
N GLN A 42 1.79 4.13 -2.27
CA GLN A 42 1.23 4.89 -3.40
C GLN A 42 -0.15 4.38 -3.82
N VAL A 43 -0.35 3.06 -3.83
CA VAL A 43 -1.65 2.45 -4.16
C VAL A 43 -2.68 2.79 -3.08
N ILE A 44 -2.31 2.70 -1.80
CA ILE A 44 -3.20 3.09 -0.70
C ILE A 44 -3.54 4.58 -0.79
N GLU A 45 -2.54 5.44 -1.05
CA GLU A 45 -2.76 6.88 -1.25
C GLU A 45 -3.78 7.16 -2.35
N LEU A 46 -3.62 6.51 -3.51
CA LEU A 46 -4.54 6.63 -4.63
C LEU A 46 -5.97 6.21 -4.23
N ILE A 47 -6.11 5.07 -3.54
CA ILE A 47 -7.41 4.56 -3.09
C ILE A 47 -8.09 5.53 -2.11
N VAL A 48 -7.34 6.08 -1.17
CA VAL A 48 -7.86 7.04 -0.17
C VAL A 48 -8.31 8.33 -0.84
N VAL A 49 -7.51 8.88 -1.76
CA VAL A 49 -7.87 10.08 -2.52
C VAL A 49 -9.12 9.83 -3.38
N MET A 50 -9.20 8.68 -4.06
CA MET A 50 -10.40 8.32 -4.82
C MET A 50 -11.66 8.26 -3.94
N ALA A 51 -11.55 7.75 -2.71
CA ALA A 51 -12.68 7.74 -1.78
C ALA A 51 -13.12 9.16 -1.38
N GLN A 52 -12.15 10.06 -1.15
CA GLN A 52 -12.42 11.48 -0.86
C GLN A 52 -13.12 12.17 -2.04
N ASP A 53 -12.67 11.91 -3.26
CA ASP A 53 -13.29 12.46 -4.48
C ASP A 53 -14.73 11.96 -4.66
N ILE A 54 -14.99 10.68 -4.38
CA ILE A 54 -16.34 10.11 -4.42
C ILE A 54 -17.26 10.80 -3.41
N GLU A 55 -16.77 11.06 -2.18
CA GLU A 55 -17.54 11.79 -1.16
C GLU A 55 -17.83 13.23 -1.59
N PHE A 56 -16.84 13.91 -2.17
CA PHE A 56 -17.01 15.25 -2.71
C PHE A 56 -18.07 15.30 -3.82
N ILE A 57 -18.00 14.37 -4.79
CA ILE A 57 -18.98 14.28 -5.89
C ILE A 57 -20.39 14.00 -5.34
N LYS A 58 -20.52 13.14 -4.33
CA LYS A 58 -21.81 12.86 -3.69
C LYS A 58 -22.37 14.09 -2.98
N ALA A 59 -21.55 14.83 -2.25
CA ALA A 59 -21.97 16.07 -1.62
C ALA A 59 -22.48 17.10 -2.66
N ALA A 60 -21.76 17.24 -3.78
CA ALA A 60 -22.19 18.11 -4.89
C ALA A 60 -23.50 17.64 -5.55
N LYS A 61 -23.66 16.31 -5.76
CA LYS A 61 -24.90 15.70 -6.25
C LYS A 61 -26.08 16.05 -5.36
N TYR A 62 -25.97 15.86 -4.04
CA TYR A 62 -27.08 16.11 -3.13
C TYR A 62 -27.44 17.58 -3.04
N LYS A 63 -26.45 18.48 -3.00
CA LYS A 63 -26.70 19.91 -3.04
C LYS A 63 -27.47 20.30 -4.30
N THR A 64 -27.08 19.77 -5.46
CA THR A 64 -27.76 20.04 -6.73
C THR A 64 -29.20 19.52 -6.75
N LEU A 65 -29.45 18.34 -6.16
CA LEU A 65 -30.81 17.78 -6.06
C LEU A 65 -31.69 18.57 -5.07
N GLU A 66 -31.11 19.05 -3.97
CA GLU A 66 -31.78 19.94 -3.02
C GLU A 66 -32.16 21.27 -3.70
N ASP A 67 -31.24 21.89 -4.44
CA ASP A 67 -31.47 23.13 -5.19
C ASP A 67 -32.52 22.96 -6.31
N ALA A 68 -32.62 21.76 -6.89
CA ALA A 68 -33.61 21.42 -7.92
C ALA A 68 -35.02 21.11 -7.36
N GLY A 69 -35.21 21.14 -6.04
CA GLY A 69 -36.51 20.91 -5.41
C GLY A 69 -36.99 19.45 -5.45
N VAL A 70 -36.06 18.49 -5.50
CA VAL A 70 -36.41 17.07 -5.44
C VAL A 70 -37.08 16.73 -4.11
N ASP A 71 -38.06 15.82 -4.16
CA ASP A 71 -38.77 15.33 -2.97
C ASP A 71 -37.78 14.85 -1.87
N PRO A 72 -37.92 15.32 -0.62
CA PRO A 72 -37.01 14.97 0.47
C PRO A 72 -36.92 13.47 0.76
N ASN A 73 -38.02 12.72 0.61
CA ASN A 73 -38.00 11.27 0.86
C ASN A 73 -37.17 10.54 -0.20
N THR A 74 -37.28 10.98 -1.46
CA THR A 74 -36.46 10.49 -2.57
C THR A 74 -34.98 10.78 -2.33
N LEU A 75 -34.65 11.97 -1.85
CA LEU A 75 -33.28 12.36 -1.52
C LEU A 75 -32.69 11.51 -0.38
N ILE A 76 -33.45 11.26 0.69
CA ILE A 76 -33.02 10.39 1.80
C ILE A 76 -32.78 8.97 1.31
N ARG A 77 -33.67 8.43 0.49
CA ARG A 77 -33.52 7.09 -0.09
C ARG A 77 -32.23 7.00 -0.91
N GLU A 78 -31.98 7.99 -1.76
CA GLU A 78 -30.77 8.05 -2.59
C GLU A 78 -29.50 8.12 -1.73
N LYS A 79 -29.47 9.01 -0.73
CA LYS A 79 -28.36 9.12 0.24
C LYS A 79 -28.07 7.78 0.92
N ASN A 80 -29.10 7.07 1.38
CA ASN A 80 -28.93 5.78 2.05
C ASN A 80 -28.36 4.70 1.12
N MET A 81 -28.83 4.62 -0.13
CA MET A 81 -28.31 3.68 -1.13
C MET A 81 -26.85 3.97 -1.50
N ASP A 82 -26.51 5.25 -1.65
CA ASP A 82 -25.16 5.69 -1.98
C ASP A 82 -24.17 5.45 -0.83
N VAL A 83 -24.61 5.62 0.43
CA VAL A 83 -23.81 5.29 1.63
C VAL A 83 -23.55 3.79 1.67
N TYR A 84 -24.59 2.97 1.54
CA TYR A 84 -24.46 1.51 1.52
C TYR A 84 -23.50 1.04 0.40
N SER A 85 -23.67 1.57 -0.81
CA SER A 85 -22.81 1.26 -1.95
C SER A 85 -21.36 1.68 -1.71
N HIS A 86 -21.13 2.83 -1.06
CA HIS A 86 -19.78 3.29 -0.73
C HIS A 86 -19.09 2.37 0.26
N GLU A 87 -19.77 2.02 1.35
CA GLU A 87 -19.23 1.12 2.38
C GLU A 87 -18.92 -0.26 1.80
N LYS A 88 -19.79 -0.77 0.94
CA LYS A 88 -19.56 -2.04 0.26
C LYS A 88 -18.34 -1.99 -0.67
N TRP A 89 -18.18 -0.89 -1.41
CA TRP A 89 -17.02 -0.67 -2.28
C TRP A 89 -15.71 -0.58 -1.48
N LYS A 90 -15.68 0.20 -0.38
CA LYS A 90 -14.51 0.30 0.51
C LYS A 90 -14.07 -1.07 1.02
N ASN A 91 -15.01 -1.87 1.51
CA ASN A 91 -14.75 -3.23 1.98
C ASN A 91 -14.27 -4.17 0.88
N MET A 92 -14.82 -4.05 -0.34
CA MET A 92 -14.39 -4.86 -1.49
C MET A 92 -12.95 -4.53 -1.89
N ILE A 93 -12.57 -3.26 -1.87
CA ILE A 93 -11.21 -2.82 -2.17
C ILE A 93 -10.22 -3.39 -1.16
N VAL A 94 -10.49 -3.27 0.13
CA VAL A 94 -9.57 -3.79 1.17
C VAL A 94 -9.37 -5.29 1.01
N LYS A 95 -10.46 -6.05 0.81
CA LYS A 95 -10.39 -7.50 0.57
C LYS A 95 -9.59 -7.84 -0.68
N SER A 96 -9.85 -7.14 -1.79
CA SER A 96 -9.13 -7.33 -3.05
C SER A 96 -7.64 -6.99 -2.91
N PHE A 97 -7.34 -5.91 -2.18
CA PHE A 97 -5.97 -5.50 -1.90
C PHE A 97 -5.22 -6.58 -1.14
N ILE A 98 -5.79 -7.08 -0.04
CA ILE A 98 -5.18 -8.14 0.78
C ILE A 98 -5.03 -9.44 0.00
N SER A 99 -6.07 -9.85 -0.75
CA SER A 99 -6.08 -11.12 -1.48
C SER A 99 -5.05 -11.16 -2.62
N ASN A 100 -4.86 -10.04 -3.31
CA ASN A 100 -3.91 -9.94 -4.42
C ASN A 100 -2.49 -9.53 -3.96
N TYR A 101 -2.30 -9.26 -2.67
CA TYR A 101 -0.98 -8.89 -2.15
C TYR A 101 -0.05 -10.11 -2.13
N PRO A 102 1.21 -9.99 -2.59
CA PRO A 102 2.18 -11.09 -2.55
C PRO A 102 2.36 -11.65 -1.13
N GLU A 103 2.28 -12.97 -1.00
CA GLU A 103 2.25 -13.64 0.30
C GLU A 103 3.54 -13.41 1.10
N GLU A 104 4.71 -13.42 0.45
CA GLU A 104 6.00 -13.17 1.10
C GLU A 104 6.12 -11.78 1.76
N PHE A 105 5.29 -10.83 1.34
CA PHE A 105 5.35 -9.43 1.75
C PHE A 105 4.15 -9.00 2.62
N ARG A 106 3.05 -9.77 2.59
CA ARG A 106 1.78 -9.42 3.24
C ARG A 106 1.94 -9.13 4.73
N LYS A 107 2.58 -10.03 5.47
CA LYS A 107 2.76 -9.92 6.93
C LYS A 107 3.53 -8.68 7.37
N HIS A 108 4.40 -8.15 6.51
CA HIS A 108 5.28 -7.02 6.85
C HIS A 108 4.74 -5.67 6.40
N PHE A 109 3.96 -5.63 5.33
CA PHE A 109 3.55 -4.36 4.70
C PHE A 109 2.03 -4.14 4.68
N VAL A 110 1.22 -5.11 5.12
CA VAL A 110 -0.24 -5.00 5.16
C VAL A 110 -0.74 -5.24 6.60
N PRO A 111 -0.62 -4.24 7.50
CA PRO A 111 -1.02 -4.38 8.90
C PRO A 111 -2.49 -4.02 9.16
N PHE A 112 -3.37 -4.21 8.17
CA PHE A 112 -4.77 -3.81 8.24
C PHE A 112 -5.70 -4.88 7.66
N GLU A 113 -6.90 -4.98 8.21
CA GLU A 113 -7.95 -5.93 7.78
C GLU A 113 -9.21 -5.22 7.27
N ASN A 114 -9.39 -3.94 7.63
CA ASN A 114 -10.55 -3.14 7.25
C ASN A 114 -10.14 -1.74 6.74
N TRP A 115 -11.14 -1.02 6.22
CA TRP A 115 -10.93 0.31 5.63
C TRP A 115 -10.34 1.31 6.62
N ASN A 116 -10.84 1.34 7.85
CA ASN A 116 -10.41 2.32 8.85
C ASN A 116 -8.94 2.11 9.22
N GLU A 117 -8.53 0.86 9.38
CA GLU A 117 -7.12 0.51 9.62
C GLU A 117 -6.23 0.85 8.43
N MET A 118 -6.69 0.65 7.19
CA MET A 118 -5.96 1.05 5.99
C MET A 118 -5.71 2.56 5.94
N VAL A 119 -6.75 3.38 6.23
CA VAL A 119 -6.64 4.84 6.27
C VAL A 119 -5.72 5.28 7.42
N GLN A 120 -5.88 4.70 8.61
CA GLN A 120 -5.02 5.00 9.75
C GLN A 120 -3.55 4.65 9.46
N HIS A 121 -3.31 3.52 8.78
CA HIS A 121 -1.98 3.14 8.33
C HIS A 121 -1.41 4.19 7.37
N PHE A 122 -2.19 4.61 6.37
CA PHE A 122 -1.79 5.66 5.43
C PHE A 122 -1.42 6.97 6.12
N ASP A 123 -2.28 7.46 7.02
CA ASP A 123 -2.06 8.72 7.74
C ASP A 123 -0.80 8.67 8.62
N SER A 124 -0.57 7.53 9.29
CA SER A 124 0.64 7.33 10.09
C SER A 124 1.91 7.39 9.25
N GLN A 125 1.89 6.81 8.04
CA GLN A 125 3.02 6.81 7.14
C GLN A 125 3.25 8.20 6.56
N ARG A 126 2.19 8.93 6.19
CA ARG A 126 2.28 10.31 5.71
C ARG A 126 2.85 11.25 6.77
N ALA A 127 2.42 11.12 8.02
CA ALA A 127 2.96 11.88 9.15
C ALA A 127 4.45 11.57 9.42
N SER A 128 4.88 10.33 9.20
CA SER A 128 6.31 9.97 9.31
C SER A 128 7.16 10.58 8.20
N GLN A 129 6.62 10.66 6.96
CA GLN A 129 7.32 11.24 5.82
C GLN A 129 7.42 12.76 5.86
N SER A 130 6.41 13.46 6.43
CA SER A 130 6.47 14.91 6.60
C SER A 130 7.51 15.34 7.65
N ARG A 131 7.73 14.53 8.69
CA ARG A 131 8.77 14.76 9.70
C ARG A 131 10.19 14.55 9.16
N GLY A 132 10.40 13.55 8.31
CA GLY A 132 11.71 13.26 7.72
C GLY A 132 12.15 14.18 6.56
N ARG A 133 11.31 15.14 6.13
CA ARG A 133 11.64 16.15 5.11
C ARG A 133 12.02 17.52 5.70
N GLY A 134 11.96 17.66 7.03
CA GLY A 134 12.27 18.90 7.75
C GLY A 134 13.70 19.00 8.29
N GLU A 135 14.54 18.00 8.01
CA GLU A 135 15.99 17.97 8.27
C GLU A 135 16.76 18.06 6.94
#